data_AF-A0A1E5GTP4-F1
#
_entry.id   AF-A0A1E5GTP4-F1
#
_cell.length_a   1.000
_cell.length_b   1.000
_cell.length_c   1.000
_cell.angle_alpha   90.00
_cell.angle_beta   90.00
_cell.angle_gamma   90.00
#
_symmetry.space_group_name_H-M   'P 1'
#
loop_
_entity.id
_entity.type
_entity.pdbx_description
1 polymer ?
#
loop_
_entity_poly.entity_id
_entity_poly.type
_entity_poly.pdbx_seq_one_letter_code
_entity_poly.pdbx_strand_id
1 'polypeptide(L)'
;MDKNEQERATYNRLIIEKENSVDDLKNDQRKIENSLQQLQDDLQRGYRALSMLNDEKFRENPESLRLQRKNEEQEHLFKRQLSEAVEELSESYTKQRKVLDDETEELYRKRGEIPWD
;
A
#
# COMPACT_ATOMS: atom_id res chain seq x y z
N MET A 1 23.13 -35.85 15.36
CA MET A 1 21.82 -35.31 14.95
C MET A 1 21.28 -36.21 13.89
N ASP A 2 20.02 -36.59 14.02
CA ASP A 2 19.30 -37.31 12.99
C ASP A 2 19.13 -36.40 11.75
N LYS A 3 19.29 -36.98 10.55
CA LYS A 3 19.18 -36.26 9.28
C LYS A 3 17.76 -35.70 9.10
N ASN A 4 16.74 -36.46 9.51
CA ASN A 4 15.34 -36.05 9.43
C ASN A 4 15.06 -34.88 10.39
N GLU A 5 15.67 -34.88 11.57
CA GLU A 5 15.61 -33.76 12.52
C GLU A 5 16.26 -32.49 11.97
N GLN A 6 17.44 -32.61 11.34
CA GLN A 6 18.13 -31.47 10.74
C GLN A 6 17.35 -30.88 9.55
N GLU A 7 16.71 -31.72 8.74
CA GLU A 7 15.88 -31.30 7.62
C GLU A 7 14.61 -30.58 8.11
N ARG A 8 13.91 -31.13 9.11
CA ARG A 8 12.77 -30.47 9.77
C ARG A 8 13.15 -29.12 10.38
N ALA A 9 14.31 -29.03 11.01
CA ALA A 9 14.82 -27.77 11.55
C ALA A 9 15.10 -26.73 10.46
N THR A 10 15.54 -27.17 9.28
CA THR A 10 15.75 -26.29 8.12
C THR A 10 14.43 -25.73 7.60
N TYR A 11 13.41 -26.59 7.41
CA TYR A 11 12.09 -26.11 7.01
C TYR A 11 11.44 -25.18 8.04
N ASN A 12 11.60 -25.46 9.34
CA ASN A 12 11.12 -24.56 10.40
C ASN A 12 11.71 -23.15 10.25
N ARG A 13 13.02 -23.04 9.96
CA ARG A 13 13.65 -21.73 9.74
C ARG A 13 13.07 -21.02 8.53
N LEU A 14 12.91 -21.74 7.41
CA LEU A 14 12.34 -21.18 6.17
C LEU A 14 10.89 -20.71 6.37
N ILE A 15 10.09 -21.47 7.14
CA ILE A 15 8.72 -21.10 7.50
C ILE A 15 8.72 -19.78 8.28
N ILE A 16 9.54 -19.69 9.34
CA ILE A 16 9.65 -18.48 10.17
C ILE A 16 10.11 -17.29 9.31
N GLU A 17 11.07 -17.47 8.41
CA GLU A 17 11.54 -16.42 7.50
C GLU A 17 10.40 -15.92 6.59
N LYS A 18 9.55 -16.81 6.09
CA LYS A 18 8.39 -16.44 5.27
C LYS A 18 7.29 -15.76 6.07
N GLU A 19 6.98 -16.24 7.26
CA GLU A 19 6.03 -15.59 8.17
C GLU A 19 6.47 -14.16 8.51
N ASN A 20 7.77 -13.97 8.82
CA ASN A 20 8.34 -12.63 9.04
C ASN A 20 8.20 -11.75 7.78
N SER A 21 8.44 -12.31 6.59
CA SER A 21 8.28 -11.58 5.32
C SER A 21 6.84 -11.11 5.10
N VAL A 22 5.84 -11.92 5.48
CA VAL A 22 4.42 -11.54 5.42
C VAL A 22 4.12 -10.38 6.36
N ASP A 23 4.68 -10.39 7.56
CA ASP A 23 4.46 -9.32 8.53
C ASP A 23 5.18 -8.02 8.15
N ASP A 24 6.39 -8.11 7.59
CA ASP A 24 7.09 -6.97 6.99
C ASP A 24 6.29 -6.37 5.84
N LEU A 25 5.76 -7.21 4.94
CA LEU A 25 4.93 -6.78 3.84
C LEU A 25 3.66 -6.04 4.31
N LYS A 26 2.97 -6.54 5.34
CA LYS A 26 1.81 -5.85 5.96
C LYS A 26 2.20 -4.51 6.58
N ASN A 27 3.36 -4.45 7.24
CA ASN A 27 3.84 -3.23 7.86
C ASN A 27 4.15 -2.16 6.81
N ASP A 28 4.79 -2.55 5.72
CA ASP A 28 5.09 -1.63 4.61
C ASP A 28 3.82 -1.17 3.89
N GLN A 29 2.87 -2.08 3.64
CA GLN A 29 1.55 -1.72 3.11
C GLN A 29 0.91 -0.62 3.96
N ARG A 30 0.84 -0.82 5.29
CA ARG A 30 0.24 0.14 6.21
C ARG A 30 0.96 1.49 6.20
N LYS A 31 2.31 1.51 6.11
CA LYS A 31 3.07 2.78 6.04
C LYS A 31 2.75 3.55 4.78
N ILE A 32 2.65 2.87 3.64
CA ILE A 32 2.33 3.51 2.36
C ILE A 32 0.88 4.01 2.37
N GLU A 33 -0.08 3.20 2.81
CA GLU A 33 -1.49 3.60 2.95
C GLU A 33 -1.64 4.84 3.84
N ASN A 34 -0.96 4.89 4.99
CA ASN A 34 -0.96 6.07 5.86
C ASN A 34 -0.38 7.30 5.16
N SER A 35 0.68 7.12 4.35
CA SER A 35 1.32 8.22 3.61
C SER A 35 0.41 8.74 2.50
N LEU A 36 -0.32 7.86 1.81
CA LEU A 36 -1.30 8.23 0.79
C LEU A 36 -2.50 8.95 1.39
N GLN A 37 -2.98 8.51 2.55
CA GLN A 37 -4.04 9.20 3.29
C GLN A 37 -3.60 10.61 3.72
N GLN A 38 -2.38 10.74 4.24
CA GLN A 38 -1.83 12.05 4.62
C GLN A 38 -1.71 12.97 3.40
N LEU A 39 -1.23 12.45 2.27
CA LEU A 39 -1.16 13.19 1.02
C LEU A 39 -2.56 13.65 0.56
N GLN A 40 -3.57 12.78 0.64
CA GLN A 40 -4.94 13.13 0.31
C GLN A 40 -5.46 14.29 1.17
N ASP A 41 -5.24 14.22 2.48
CA ASP A 41 -5.67 15.23 3.43
C ASP A 41 -4.98 16.58 3.20
N ASP A 42 -3.67 16.55 2.90
CA ASP A 42 -2.87 17.74 2.64
C ASP A 42 -3.28 18.41 1.33
N LEU A 43 -3.54 17.62 0.28
CA LEU A 43 -4.08 18.11 -0.99
C LEU A 43 -5.47 18.72 -0.81
N GLN A 44 -6.37 18.04 -0.09
CA GLN A 44 -7.72 18.56 0.16
C GLN A 44 -7.69 19.87 0.93
N ARG A 45 -6.79 19.99 1.92
CA ARG A 45 -6.57 21.25 2.65
C ARG A 45 -6.02 22.34 1.73
N GLY A 46 -5.04 22.02 0.89
CA GLY A 46 -4.44 22.94 -0.07
C GLY A 46 -5.47 23.51 -1.05
N TYR A 47 -6.28 22.66 -1.67
CA TYR A 47 -7.31 23.11 -2.62
C TYR A 47 -8.42 23.93 -1.95
N ARG A 48 -8.83 23.58 -0.72
CA ARG A 48 -9.76 24.40 0.06
C ARG A 48 -9.19 25.79 0.34
N ALA A 49 -7.92 25.88 0.74
CA ALA A 49 -7.26 27.17 0.98
C ALA A 49 -7.16 27.99 -0.32
N LEU A 50 -6.85 27.36 -1.45
CA LEU A 50 -6.85 28.01 -2.76
C LEU A 50 -8.23 28.54 -3.14
N SER A 51 -9.30 27.78 -2.87
CA SER A 51 -10.68 28.22 -3.10
C SER A 51 -11.02 29.45 -2.25
N MET A 52 -10.66 29.46 -0.97
CA MET A 52 -10.92 30.60 -0.07
C MET A 52 -10.16 31.86 -0.50
N LEU A 53 -8.87 31.72 -0.83
CA LEU A 53 -8.03 32.84 -1.30
C LEU A 53 -8.54 33.41 -2.62
N ASN A 54 -9.08 32.54 -3.48
CA ASN A 54 -9.76 32.97 -4.67
C ASN A 54 -11.03 33.74 -4.28
N ASP A 55 -11.97 33.18 -3.51
CA ASP A 55 -13.20 33.86 -3.11
C ASP A 55 -12.99 35.25 -2.49
N GLU A 56 -11.94 35.44 -1.68
CA GLU A 56 -11.57 36.73 -1.08
C GLU A 56 -11.09 37.78 -2.12
N LYS A 57 -10.51 37.35 -3.25
CA LYS A 57 -10.01 38.22 -4.33
C LYS A 57 -10.97 38.39 -5.50
N PHE A 58 -12.10 37.69 -5.52
CA PHE A 58 -12.81 37.33 -6.76
C PHE A 58 -14.02 38.15 -7.16
N ARG A 59 -14.39 39.22 -6.44
CA ARG A 59 -15.65 39.90 -6.79
C ARG A 59 -15.69 40.48 -8.22
N GLU A 60 -14.58 40.72 -8.92
CA GLU A 60 -14.62 41.44 -10.22
C GLU A 60 -13.61 41.04 -11.33
N ASN A 61 -12.79 39.97 -11.23
CA ASN A 61 -11.73 39.67 -12.23
C ASN A 61 -11.97 38.37 -13.07
N PRO A 62 -12.03 38.43 -14.41
CA PRO A 62 -12.10 37.26 -15.29
C PRO A 62 -10.91 36.28 -15.22
N GLU A 63 -9.69 36.78 -14.99
CA GLU A 63 -8.48 35.93 -14.86
C GLU A 63 -8.53 35.06 -13.60
N SER A 64 -9.14 35.60 -12.55
CA SER A 64 -9.46 34.88 -11.33
C SER A 64 -10.35 33.67 -11.63
N LEU A 65 -11.51 33.85 -12.27
CA LEU A 65 -12.40 32.74 -12.66
C LEU A 65 -11.68 31.63 -13.44
N ARG A 66 -10.73 31.99 -14.31
CA ARG A 66 -9.91 31.03 -15.06
C ARG A 66 -8.96 30.24 -14.14
N LEU A 67 -8.31 30.91 -13.18
CA LEU A 67 -7.44 30.26 -12.19
C LEU A 67 -8.22 29.30 -11.28
N GLN A 68 -9.44 29.66 -10.87
CA GLN A 68 -10.29 28.78 -10.07
C GLN A 68 -10.62 27.49 -10.81
N ARG A 69 -11.09 27.57 -12.05
CA ARG A 69 -11.38 26.38 -12.88
C ARG A 69 -10.17 25.48 -13.05
N LYS A 70 -8.99 26.08 -13.28
CA LYS A 70 -7.73 25.33 -13.38
C LYS A 70 -7.41 24.60 -12.07
N ASN A 71 -7.61 25.24 -10.91
CA ASN A 71 -7.38 24.60 -9.62
C ASN A 71 -8.36 23.43 -9.39
N GLU A 72 -9.63 23.59 -9.74
CA GLU A 72 -10.65 22.53 -9.67
C GLU A 72 -10.31 21.34 -10.59
N GLU A 73 -9.92 21.61 -11.84
CA GLU A 73 -9.47 20.58 -12.78
C GLU A 73 -8.26 19.80 -12.25
N GLN A 74 -7.28 20.51 -11.66
CA GLN A 74 -6.13 19.87 -11.04
C GLN A 74 -6.54 19.02 -9.83
N GLU A 75 -7.42 19.51 -8.96
CA GLU A 75 -7.92 18.75 -7.81
C GLU A 75 -8.59 17.44 -8.27
N HIS A 76 -9.42 17.50 -9.31
CA HIS A 76 -10.06 16.32 -9.88
C HIS A 76 -9.06 15.32 -10.45
N LEU A 77 -8.07 15.78 -11.21
CA LEU A 77 -6.99 14.95 -11.76
C LEU A 77 -6.21 14.24 -10.65
N PHE A 78 -5.80 14.97 -9.61
CA PHE A 78 -5.04 14.39 -8.51
C PHE A 78 -5.85 13.37 -7.71
N LYS A 79 -7.12 13.65 -7.39
CA LYS A 79 -7.99 12.68 -6.71
C LYS A 79 -8.11 11.38 -7.49
N ARG A 80 -8.24 11.47 -8.82
CA ARG A 80 -8.31 10.31 -9.68
C ARG A 80 -7.00 9.53 -9.67
N GLN A 81 -5.87 10.18 -9.91
CA GLN A 81 -4.54 9.54 -9.91
C GLN A 81 -4.23 8.87 -8.57
N LEU A 82 -4.57 9.54 -7.46
CA LEU A 82 -4.36 8.98 -6.13
C LEU A 82 -5.22 7.74 -5.89
N SER A 83 -6.47 7.76 -6.33
CA SER A 83 -7.37 6.60 -6.22
C SER A 83 -6.86 5.42 -7.05
N GLU A 84 -6.44 5.67 -8.30
CA GLU A 84 -5.84 4.65 -9.17
C GLU A 84 -4.56 4.06 -8.54
N ALA A 85 -3.69 4.89 -7.96
CA ALA A 85 -2.48 4.43 -7.29
C ALA A 85 -2.77 3.59 -6.03
N VAL A 86 -3.78 3.96 -5.24
CA VAL A 86 -4.22 3.18 -4.07
C VAL A 86 -4.75 1.81 -4.49
N GLU A 87 -5.54 1.76 -5.56
CA GLU A 87 -6.08 0.50 -6.09
C GLU A 87 -4.96 -0.42 -6.60
N GLU A 88 -4.04 0.10 -7.42
CA GLU A 88 -2.88 -0.65 -7.91
C GLU A 88 -1.99 -1.18 -6.78
N LEU A 89 -1.76 -0.36 -5.76
CA LEU A 89 -1.03 -0.75 -4.56
C LEU A 89 -1.73 -1.91 -3.85
N SER A 90 -3.03 -1.78 -3.59
CA SER A 90 -3.84 -2.79 -2.89
C SER A 90 -3.82 -4.13 -3.63
N GLU A 91 -3.97 -4.10 -4.96
CA GLU A 91 -3.87 -5.29 -5.79
C GLU A 91 -2.49 -5.95 -5.73
N SER A 92 -1.42 -5.14 -5.82
CA SER A 92 -0.04 -5.63 -5.80
C SER A 92 0.27 -6.33 -4.47
N TYR A 93 -0.08 -5.71 -3.34
CA TYR A 93 0.11 -6.31 -2.02
C TYR A 93 -0.74 -7.57 -1.83
N THR A 94 -1.97 -7.58 -2.32
CA THR A 94 -2.83 -8.78 -2.28
C THR A 94 -2.21 -9.94 -3.05
N LYS A 95 -1.68 -9.68 -4.25
CA LYS A 95 -1.00 -10.69 -5.08
C LYS A 95 0.27 -11.20 -4.39
N GLN A 96 1.11 -10.31 -3.87
CA GLN A 96 2.35 -10.71 -3.17
C GLN A 96 2.07 -11.52 -1.91
N ARG A 97 1.06 -11.11 -1.12
CA ARG A 97 0.67 -11.84 0.07
C ARG A 97 0.18 -13.25 -0.26
N LYS A 98 -0.63 -13.40 -1.31
CA LYS A 98 -1.08 -14.72 -1.77
C LYS A 98 0.11 -15.61 -2.15
N VAL A 99 1.10 -15.08 -2.86
CA VAL A 99 2.31 -15.85 -3.21
C VAL A 99 3.07 -16.31 -1.95
N LEU A 100 3.25 -15.43 -0.97
CA LEU A 100 3.90 -15.79 0.29
C LEU A 100 3.12 -16.83 1.09
N ASP A 101 1.78 -16.71 1.12
CA ASP A 101 0.91 -17.68 1.79
C ASP A 101 1.02 -19.07 1.10
N ASP A 102 0.95 -19.12 -0.23
CA ASP A 102 1.10 -20.35 -1.02
C ASP A 102 2.49 -21.00 -0.80
N GLU A 103 3.57 -20.20 -0.78
CA GLU A 103 4.93 -20.68 -0.51
C GLU A 103 5.09 -21.20 0.93
N THR A 104 4.44 -20.56 1.90
CA THR A 104 4.48 -20.96 3.31
C THR A 104 3.74 -22.28 3.51
N GLU A 105 2.56 -22.44 2.90
CA GLU A 105 1.80 -23.70 2.91
C GLU A 105 2.62 -24.85 2.30
N GLU A 106 3.32 -24.59 1.19
CA GLU A 106 4.19 -25.57 0.56
C GLU A 106 5.36 -26.00 1.47
N LEU A 107 5.95 -25.08 2.23
CA LEU A 107 6.99 -25.42 3.22
C LEU A 107 6.44 -26.26 4.36
N TYR A 108 5.24 -25.96 4.85
CA TYR A 108 4.56 -26.79 5.85
C TYR A 108 4.28 -28.20 5.33
N ARG A 109 3.83 -28.32 4.08
CA ARG A 109 3.58 -29.60 3.43
C ARG A 109 4.86 -30.43 3.34
N LYS A 110 5.94 -29.87 2.78
CA LYS A 110 7.25 -30.54 2.67
C LYS A 110 7.82 -30.95 4.02
N ARG A 111 7.69 -30.09 5.03
CA ARG A 111 8.08 -30.43 6.40
C ARG A 111 7.30 -31.63 6.95
N GLY A 112 5.99 -31.68 6.67
CA GLY A 112 5.10 -32.75 7.11
C GLY A 112 5.37 -34.11 6.45
N GLU A 113 6.02 -34.12 5.28
CA GLU A 113 6.43 -35.33 4.57
C GLU A 113 7.68 -35.99 5.20
N ILE A 114 8.41 -35.29 6.08
CA ILE A 114 9.62 -35.82 6.73
C ILE A 114 9.23 -36.76 7.88
N PRO A 115 9.70 -38.02 7.88
CA PRO A 115 9.42 -38.97 8.95
C PRO A 115 9.92 -38.50 10.32
N TRP A 116 9.24 -38.95 11.38
CA TRP A 116 9.62 -38.65 12.76
C TRP A 116 10.63 -39.65 13.34
N ASP A 117 10.73 -40.81 12.70
CA ASP A 117 11.57 -41.97 12.98
C ASP A 117 12.86 -42.00 12.16
#